data_AF-A0A5P9BHY8-F1
#
_entry.id   AF-A0A5P9BHY8-F1
#
_cell.length_a   1.000
_cell.length_b   1.000
_cell.length_c   1.000
_cell.angle_alpha   90.00
_cell.angle_beta   90.00
_cell.angle_gamma   90.00
#
_symmetry.space_group_name_H-M   'P 1'
#
loop_
_entity.id
_entity.type
_entity.pdbx_description
1 polymer ?
#
loop_
_entity_poly.entity_id
_entity_poly.type
_entity_poly.pdbx_seq_one_letter_code
_entity_poly.pdbx_strand_id
1 'polypeptide(L)'
;MFNKKMLATSLTAIMLTACGGGSGSGGSDGTSVSIQGKAIDGYIQGATVFLDLDFDKVLDSNEPHIVTVDEGDFELVVGPDIKECVKYVPVVVDVPIGAIDLDKPEEPIQEAYQMVIPPEFALTTDSDLKNVTPLTSVIWSEVESELRTVTQQPLSCQTLIKGEALRKDIAQRLRDQEVQMHTRYNITAERLYGDYIDTNDTEAHTLAKRLIPGLQKTYKETKAIRDENPSAIAFVEFFLGEYSVEEGYEDKWYRRQFIQPSTGNYTSNVWEMSEDLETRIKLFSQDQLVTVQRNGINVETAHGLIWDSHSSNYQCASAEALESLDKPYSYGINNTVYLSVEDWNTCKAADYEQGSVEQTVLLKTFSGQQGELTNYSHHTYNSATSSGLEYLIGDESLTKAELIAAIKTKGISHDFYDESDYGTSYWFRTRNQWGSDPTQVVTTHDKDGNWQQSHYFANGTHKKLCGQSEETLVPCE
;
A
#
# COMPACT_ATOMS: atom_id res chain seq x y z
N MET A 1 4.26 20.35 6.64
CA MET A 1 3.85 21.76 6.45
C MET A 1 4.58 22.32 5.22
N PHE A 2 4.00 22.21 4.03
CA PHE A 2 4.66 22.67 2.79
C PHE A 2 4.37 24.16 2.56
N ASN A 3 5.39 24.98 2.81
CA ASN A 3 5.32 26.42 2.58
C ASN A 3 5.62 26.71 1.11
N LYS A 4 4.59 27.14 0.37
CA LYS A 4 4.71 27.73 -0.97
C LYS A 4 5.61 28.97 -0.89
N LYS A 5 6.69 29.01 -1.67
CA LYS A 5 7.29 30.28 -2.08
C LYS A 5 7.46 30.32 -3.59
N MET A 6 6.72 31.26 -4.17
CA MET A 6 6.95 31.84 -5.49
C MET A 6 8.43 32.19 -5.68
N LEU A 7 8.98 31.85 -6.84
CA LEU A 7 9.99 32.68 -7.47
C LEU A 7 9.63 32.88 -8.93
N ALA A 8 9.45 34.14 -9.30
CA ALA A 8 9.24 34.60 -10.66
C ALA A 8 10.59 34.96 -11.32
N THR A 9 10.53 35.07 -12.65
CA THR A 9 11.45 35.75 -13.59
C THR A 9 12.77 35.05 -13.95
N SER A 10 12.89 34.59 -15.20
CA SER A 10 13.59 35.40 -16.22
C SER A 10 13.26 34.92 -17.64
N LEU A 11 12.92 35.89 -18.48
CA LEU A 11 12.67 35.82 -19.91
C LEU A 11 13.97 35.51 -20.66
N THR A 12 13.95 34.57 -21.62
CA THR A 12 14.84 34.65 -22.78
C THR A 12 14.12 34.12 -24.02
N ALA A 13 13.91 35.03 -24.97
CA ALA A 13 13.22 34.80 -26.23
C ALA A 13 14.13 34.07 -27.22
N ILE A 14 13.60 33.04 -27.88
CA ILE A 14 14.11 32.59 -29.17
C ILE A 14 12.96 32.70 -30.16
N MET A 15 13.09 33.68 -31.05
CA MET A 15 12.28 33.77 -32.25
C MET A 15 12.71 32.68 -33.23
N LEU A 16 11.77 31.85 -33.65
CA LEU A 16 11.82 31.16 -34.93
C LEU A 16 10.49 31.43 -35.64
N THR A 17 10.57 32.34 -36.60
CA THR A 17 9.58 32.54 -37.64
C THR A 17 9.76 31.45 -38.69
N ALA A 18 8.71 30.68 -38.96
CA ALA A 18 8.57 29.92 -40.21
C ALA A 18 7.12 30.02 -40.68
N CYS A 19 7.00 30.24 -41.98
CA CYS A 19 5.84 30.72 -42.72
C CYS A 19 5.08 29.55 -43.37
N GLY A 20 3.78 29.72 -43.58
CA GLY A 20 2.90 28.86 -44.38
C GLY A 20 1.69 28.40 -43.54
N GLY A 21 0.46 28.87 -43.73
CA GLY A 21 -0.21 29.31 -44.95
C GLY A 21 -1.29 28.29 -45.30
N GLY A 22 -2.53 28.51 -44.84
CA GLY A 22 -3.67 27.65 -45.14
C GLY A 22 -4.95 28.12 -44.45
N SER A 23 -5.70 29.00 -45.11
CA SER A 23 -7.07 29.35 -44.74
C SER A 23 -8.00 28.17 -45.04
N GLY A 24 -8.56 27.56 -44.00
CA GLY A 24 -9.61 26.55 -44.06
C GLY A 24 -10.83 27.03 -43.30
N SER A 25 -11.95 27.13 -44.00
CA SER A 25 -13.26 27.56 -43.54
C SER A 25 -13.80 26.66 -42.41
N GLY A 26 -14.69 27.22 -41.59
CA GLY A 26 -15.24 26.60 -40.38
C GLY A 26 -15.71 25.15 -40.54
N GLY A 27 -15.35 24.35 -39.56
CA GLY A 27 -15.99 23.11 -39.17
C GLY A 27 -15.98 23.07 -37.66
N SER A 28 -17.16 23.10 -37.04
CA SER A 28 -17.35 22.72 -35.65
C SER A 28 -16.84 21.30 -35.48
N ASP A 29 -15.69 21.11 -34.82
CA ASP A 29 -15.09 19.79 -34.63
C ASP A 29 -15.89 19.04 -33.55
N GLY A 30 -17.03 18.48 -33.98
CA GLY A 30 -17.89 17.57 -33.25
C GLY A 30 -17.35 16.14 -33.31
N THR A 31 -16.08 15.95 -32.96
CA THR A 31 -15.43 14.63 -32.98
C THR A 31 -15.99 13.75 -31.87
N SER A 32 -16.45 12.54 -32.23
CA SER A 32 -16.85 11.46 -31.31
C SER A 32 -15.63 10.83 -30.64
N VAL A 33 -15.85 10.13 -29.52
CA VAL A 33 -14.84 9.32 -28.83
C VAL A 33 -15.26 7.86 -28.85
N SER A 34 -14.30 6.93 -28.83
CA SER A 34 -14.54 5.48 -28.83
C SER A 34 -14.01 4.88 -27.53
N ILE A 35 -14.80 4.02 -26.89
CA ILE A 35 -14.42 3.20 -25.75
C ILE A 35 -14.31 1.76 -26.26
N GLN A 36 -13.13 1.17 -26.13
CA GLN A 36 -12.85 -0.18 -26.64
C GLN A 36 -12.49 -1.11 -25.48
N GLY A 37 -12.97 -2.34 -25.54
CA GLY A 37 -12.63 -3.32 -24.52
C GLY A 37 -13.18 -4.72 -24.77
N LYS A 38 -12.98 -5.60 -23.78
CA LYS A 38 -13.47 -6.97 -23.74
C LYS A 38 -14.34 -7.23 -22.52
N ALA A 39 -15.41 -8.01 -22.69
CA ALA A 39 -16.21 -8.57 -21.61
C ALA A 39 -15.68 -9.96 -21.20
N ILE A 40 -15.16 -10.06 -19.96
CA ILE A 40 -14.41 -11.22 -19.48
C ILE A 40 -15.00 -11.78 -18.17
N ASP A 41 -15.77 -12.87 -18.30
CA ASP A 41 -16.13 -13.84 -17.26
C ASP A 41 -16.21 -15.21 -17.96
N GLY A 42 -15.06 -15.60 -18.53
CA GLY A 42 -15.02 -16.23 -19.86
C GLY A 42 -15.42 -15.21 -20.94
N TYR A 43 -14.83 -15.23 -22.13
CA TYR A 43 -15.18 -14.19 -23.13
C TYR A 43 -16.69 -14.23 -23.43
N ILE A 44 -17.39 -13.11 -23.21
CA ILE A 44 -18.86 -13.07 -23.29
C ILE A 44 -19.32 -12.52 -24.64
N GLN A 45 -19.97 -13.36 -25.43
CA GLN A 45 -20.62 -12.98 -26.69
C GLN A 45 -22.13 -12.73 -26.47
N GLY A 46 -22.64 -11.61 -27.02
CA GLY A 46 -24.06 -11.26 -26.99
C GLY A 46 -24.49 -10.42 -25.78
N ALA A 47 -23.56 -9.82 -25.05
CA ALA A 47 -23.85 -8.86 -23.98
C ALA A 47 -24.10 -7.46 -24.54
N THR A 48 -24.99 -6.69 -23.92
CA THR A 48 -25.24 -5.29 -24.30
C THR A 48 -24.36 -4.37 -23.47
N VAL A 49 -23.52 -3.58 -24.13
CA VAL A 49 -22.60 -2.63 -23.50
C VAL A 49 -23.12 -1.22 -23.70
N PHE A 50 -23.28 -0.43 -22.65
CA PHE A 50 -23.80 0.94 -22.74
C PHE A 50 -23.17 1.91 -21.73
N LEU A 51 -23.15 3.19 -22.08
CA LEU A 51 -22.67 4.27 -21.21
C LEU A 51 -23.82 4.76 -20.32
N ASP A 52 -23.78 4.39 -19.03
CA ASP A 52 -24.85 4.64 -18.06
C ASP A 52 -24.74 6.07 -17.50
N LEU A 53 -25.53 7.00 -18.05
CA LEU A 53 -25.41 8.43 -17.83
C LEU A 53 -25.98 8.89 -16.48
N ASP A 54 -26.91 8.12 -15.89
CA ASP A 54 -27.63 8.44 -14.65
C ASP A 54 -27.46 7.40 -13.52
N PHE A 55 -26.64 6.39 -13.79
CA PHE A 55 -26.21 5.33 -12.89
C PHE A 55 -27.34 4.35 -12.54
N ASP A 56 -28.47 4.31 -13.25
CA ASP A 56 -29.57 3.42 -12.88
C ASP A 56 -29.37 1.96 -13.33
N LYS A 57 -28.32 1.70 -14.12
CA LYS A 57 -27.94 0.40 -14.70
C LYS A 57 -28.98 -0.17 -15.67
N VAL A 58 -29.82 0.70 -16.23
CA VAL A 58 -30.83 0.37 -17.22
C VAL A 58 -30.48 1.10 -18.51
N LEU A 59 -30.47 0.38 -19.63
CA LEU A 59 -30.23 1.01 -20.93
C LEU A 59 -31.37 1.98 -21.28
N ASP A 60 -31.05 3.25 -21.27
CA ASP A 60 -31.98 4.33 -21.58
C ASP A 60 -31.91 4.79 -23.05
N SER A 61 -32.97 5.45 -23.52
CA SER A 61 -33.08 5.87 -24.93
C SER A 61 -32.03 6.90 -25.38
N ASN A 62 -31.41 7.61 -24.43
CA ASN A 62 -30.37 8.61 -24.65
C ASN A 62 -28.95 8.08 -24.43
N GLU A 63 -28.79 6.77 -24.23
CA GLU A 63 -27.51 6.15 -23.94
C GLU A 63 -26.96 5.41 -25.15
N PRO A 64 -25.69 5.66 -25.53
CA PRO A 64 -25.05 4.91 -26.59
C PRO A 64 -24.83 3.48 -26.11
N HIS A 65 -25.07 2.51 -27.00
CA HIS A 65 -24.86 1.09 -26.72
C HIS A 65 -24.33 0.32 -27.93
N ILE A 66 -23.77 -0.85 -27.67
CA ILE A 66 -23.29 -1.83 -28.64
C ILE A 66 -23.50 -3.24 -28.07
N VAL A 67 -23.35 -4.28 -28.89
CA VAL A 67 -23.39 -5.68 -28.44
C VAL A 67 -22.00 -6.29 -28.61
N THR A 68 -21.55 -7.06 -27.62
CA THR A 68 -20.26 -7.77 -27.71
C THR A 68 -20.27 -8.79 -28.84
N VAL A 69 -19.16 -8.86 -29.57
CA VAL A 69 -18.98 -9.77 -30.71
C VAL A 69 -18.06 -10.94 -30.32
N ASP A 70 -17.47 -11.62 -31.30
CA ASP A 70 -16.53 -12.73 -31.07
C ASP A 70 -15.43 -12.32 -30.08
N GLU A 71 -15.04 -13.25 -29.19
CA GLU A 71 -14.05 -13.02 -28.11
C GLU A 71 -14.39 -11.85 -27.16
N GLY A 72 -15.67 -11.53 -27.03
CA GLY A 72 -16.18 -10.54 -26.07
C GLY A 72 -15.84 -9.09 -26.40
N ASP A 73 -15.32 -8.82 -27.60
CA ASP A 73 -14.91 -7.48 -28.03
C ASP A 73 -16.10 -6.52 -28.15
N PHE A 74 -15.87 -5.27 -27.78
CA PHE A 74 -16.79 -4.17 -28.06
C PHE A 74 -16.06 -2.87 -28.42
N GLU A 75 -16.70 -2.06 -29.26
CA GLU A 75 -16.29 -0.69 -29.57
C GLU A 75 -17.51 0.23 -29.44
N LEU A 76 -17.60 0.95 -28.32
CA LEU A 76 -18.69 1.86 -28.02
C LEU A 76 -18.35 3.28 -28.50
N VAL A 77 -19.04 3.74 -29.55
CA VAL A 77 -18.88 5.09 -30.10
C VAL A 77 -19.80 6.08 -29.38
N VAL A 78 -19.21 7.11 -28.78
CA VAL A 78 -19.91 8.15 -28.02
C VAL A 78 -19.91 9.47 -28.80
N GLY A 79 -21.11 10.00 -29.02
CA GLY A 79 -21.32 11.24 -29.77
C GLY A 79 -20.75 12.49 -29.08
N PRO A 80 -20.54 13.59 -29.84
CA PRO A 80 -19.89 14.80 -29.33
C PRO A 80 -20.66 15.50 -28.19
N ASP A 81 -21.98 15.30 -28.09
CA ASP A 81 -22.83 15.96 -27.10
C ASP A 81 -22.61 15.44 -25.68
N ILE A 82 -22.16 14.19 -25.54
CA ILE A 82 -21.96 13.51 -24.24
C ILE A 82 -20.53 12.97 -24.07
N LYS A 83 -19.61 13.30 -24.97
CA LYS A 83 -18.22 12.80 -24.93
C LYS A 83 -17.47 13.13 -23.63
N GLU A 84 -17.81 14.24 -22.98
CA GLU A 84 -17.21 14.61 -21.69
C GLU A 84 -17.60 13.61 -20.60
N CYS A 85 -18.79 13.00 -20.68
CA CYS A 85 -19.32 12.08 -19.68
C CYS A 85 -18.56 10.76 -19.60
N VAL A 86 -17.84 10.37 -20.66
CA VAL A 86 -17.03 9.13 -20.71
C VAL A 86 -16.05 9.03 -19.53
N LYS A 87 -15.58 10.16 -19.00
CA LYS A 87 -14.63 10.18 -17.87
C LYS A 87 -15.28 10.03 -16.50
N TYR A 88 -16.60 10.19 -16.43
CA TYR A 88 -17.32 10.49 -15.20
C TYR A 88 -18.43 9.50 -14.88
N VAL A 89 -18.84 8.71 -15.86
CA VAL A 89 -19.93 7.74 -15.71
C VAL A 89 -19.47 6.34 -16.09
N PRO A 90 -20.07 5.28 -15.51
CA PRO A 90 -19.65 3.91 -15.77
C PRO A 90 -20.10 3.43 -17.15
N VAL A 91 -19.44 2.36 -17.63
CA VAL A 91 -19.94 1.56 -18.74
C VAL A 91 -20.50 0.26 -18.15
N VAL A 92 -21.75 -0.04 -18.46
CA VAL A 92 -22.44 -1.26 -18.00
C VAL A 92 -22.40 -2.29 -19.12
N VAL A 93 -22.07 -3.53 -18.76
CA VAL A 93 -22.16 -4.70 -19.61
C VAL A 93 -23.27 -5.60 -19.06
N ASP A 94 -24.42 -5.54 -19.71
CA ASP A 94 -25.60 -6.33 -19.39
C ASP A 94 -25.56 -7.66 -20.14
N VAL A 95 -25.39 -8.75 -19.39
CA VAL A 95 -25.28 -10.10 -19.91
C VAL A 95 -26.65 -10.78 -19.82
N PRO A 96 -27.39 -10.93 -20.95
CA PRO A 96 -28.72 -11.50 -20.93
C PRO A 96 -28.69 -13.03 -20.85
N ILE A 97 -29.83 -13.62 -20.49
CA ILE A 97 -30.07 -15.06 -20.67
C ILE A 97 -29.88 -15.40 -22.16
N GLY A 98 -29.07 -16.42 -22.43
CA GLY A 98 -28.74 -16.86 -23.79
C GLY A 98 -27.46 -16.25 -24.37
N ALA A 99 -26.78 -15.35 -23.66
CA ALA A 99 -25.40 -14.99 -23.98
C ALA A 99 -24.48 -16.23 -23.91
N ILE A 100 -23.36 -16.19 -24.63
CA ILE A 100 -22.41 -17.32 -24.71
C ILE A 100 -21.15 -16.93 -23.96
N ASP A 101 -20.79 -17.75 -22.98
CA ASP A 101 -19.49 -17.75 -22.32
C ASP A 101 -18.57 -18.73 -23.08
N LEU A 102 -17.45 -18.23 -23.62
CA LEU A 102 -16.52 -19.05 -24.39
C LEU A 102 -15.71 -20.05 -23.55
N ASP A 103 -15.72 -19.96 -22.21
CA ASP A 103 -15.19 -21.03 -21.35
C ASP A 103 -16.11 -22.27 -21.38
N LYS A 104 -17.41 -22.06 -21.68
CA LYS A 104 -18.43 -23.10 -21.81
C LYS A 104 -19.38 -22.83 -23.00
N PRO A 105 -18.90 -22.90 -24.24
CA PRO A 105 -19.66 -22.46 -25.42
C PRO A 105 -20.93 -23.28 -25.70
N GLU A 106 -21.06 -24.46 -25.08
CA GLU A 106 -22.24 -25.33 -25.18
C GLU A 106 -23.31 -25.05 -24.11
N GLU A 107 -23.00 -24.20 -23.12
CA GLU A 107 -23.88 -23.87 -21.99
C GLU A 107 -24.16 -22.36 -21.99
N PRO A 108 -25.21 -21.89 -22.70
CA PRO A 108 -25.59 -20.48 -22.66
C PRO A 108 -25.90 -20.00 -21.24
N ILE A 109 -25.63 -18.72 -20.96
CA ILE A 109 -25.91 -18.08 -19.68
C ILE A 109 -27.39 -18.26 -19.30
N GLN A 110 -27.63 -18.80 -18.10
CA GLN A 110 -28.98 -19.13 -17.60
C GLN A 110 -29.54 -18.05 -16.67
N GLU A 111 -28.68 -17.25 -16.05
CA GLU A 111 -29.05 -16.15 -15.16
C GLU A 111 -28.40 -14.87 -15.67
N ALA A 112 -29.21 -13.84 -15.93
CA ALA A 112 -28.70 -12.55 -16.36
C ALA A 112 -27.93 -11.88 -15.23
N TYR A 113 -26.82 -11.23 -15.57
CA TYR A 113 -26.00 -10.47 -14.63
C TYR A 113 -25.39 -9.25 -15.32
N GLN A 114 -24.85 -8.34 -14.54
CA GLN A 114 -24.22 -7.12 -15.04
C GLN A 114 -22.78 -7.01 -14.55
N MET A 115 -21.91 -6.54 -15.42
CA MET A 115 -20.56 -6.10 -15.06
C MET A 115 -20.41 -4.61 -15.35
N VAL A 116 -19.49 -3.95 -14.65
CA VAL A 116 -19.29 -2.51 -14.73
C VAL A 116 -17.82 -2.18 -14.92
N ILE A 117 -17.54 -1.35 -15.92
CA ILE A 117 -16.29 -0.62 -16.04
C ILE A 117 -16.47 0.69 -15.25
N PRO A 118 -15.70 0.89 -14.16
CA PRO A 118 -15.75 2.14 -13.42
C PRO A 118 -15.38 3.34 -14.32
N PRO A 119 -15.85 4.55 -14.00
CA PRO A 119 -15.41 5.75 -14.69
C PRO A 119 -13.89 5.97 -14.56
N GLU A 120 -13.29 6.67 -15.52
CA GLU A 120 -11.83 6.93 -15.60
C GLU A 120 -11.20 7.41 -14.27
N PHE A 121 -11.91 8.20 -13.46
CA PHE A 121 -11.37 8.66 -12.17
C PHE A 121 -11.23 7.55 -11.11
N ALA A 122 -11.99 6.47 -11.24
CA ALA A 122 -11.96 5.30 -10.36
C ALA A 122 -11.08 4.18 -10.93
N LEU A 123 -10.43 4.43 -12.07
CA LEU A 123 -9.43 3.55 -12.66
C LEU A 123 -8.03 4.05 -12.28
N THR A 124 -7.10 3.11 -12.16
CA THR A 124 -5.73 3.37 -11.70
C THR A 124 -4.70 2.91 -12.72
N THR A 125 -5.08 1.97 -13.60
CA THR A 125 -4.24 1.41 -14.66
C THR A 125 -4.90 1.52 -16.04
N ASP A 126 -4.08 1.49 -17.10
CA ASP A 126 -4.58 1.46 -18.49
C ASP A 126 -5.23 0.12 -18.87
N SER A 127 -5.01 -0.95 -18.08
CA SER A 127 -5.70 -2.24 -18.25
C SER A 127 -7.15 -2.19 -17.75
N ASP A 128 -7.43 -1.42 -16.70
CA ASP A 128 -8.80 -1.26 -16.19
C ASP A 128 -9.71 -0.53 -17.20
N LEU A 129 -9.09 0.22 -18.13
CA LEU A 129 -9.77 0.89 -19.23
C LEU A 129 -10.21 -0.08 -20.35
N LYS A 130 -9.70 -1.32 -20.38
CA LYS A 130 -9.88 -2.23 -21.53
C LYS A 130 -10.70 -3.47 -21.21
N ASN A 131 -10.71 -3.95 -19.97
CA ASN A 131 -11.35 -5.22 -19.65
C ASN A 131 -12.37 -5.04 -18.54
N VAL A 132 -13.60 -5.50 -18.76
CA VAL A 132 -14.59 -5.61 -17.70
C VAL A 132 -14.58 -7.01 -17.12
N THR A 133 -14.51 -7.11 -15.79
CA THR A 133 -14.59 -8.37 -15.07
C THR A 133 -15.60 -8.26 -13.91
N PRO A 134 -16.09 -9.39 -13.37
CA PRO A 134 -16.86 -9.36 -12.13
C PRO A 134 -16.11 -8.67 -10.98
N LEU A 135 -14.77 -8.73 -10.99
CA LEU A 135 -13.90 -8.18 -9.95
C LEU A 135 -13.87 -6.65 -9.93
N THR A 136 -13.72 -5.98 -11.08
CA THR A 136 -13.77 -4.50 -11.17
C THR A 136 -15.15 -3.96 -10.76
N SER A 137 -16.20 -4.71 -11.09
CA SER A 137 -17.59 -4.38 -10.80
C SER A 137 -17.90 -4.33 -9.29
N VAL A 138 -17.27 -5.23 -8.53
CA VAL A 138 -17.56 -5.42 -7.11
C VAL A 138 -16.88 -4.36 -6.23
N ILE A 139 -15.70 -3.87 -6.63
CA ILE A 139 -15.07 -2.71 -5.97
C ILE A 139 -15.87 -1.44 -6.30
N TRP A 140 -16.31 -1.31 -7.56
CA TRP A 140 -17.11 -0.17 -8.00
C TRP A 140 -18.43 -0.02 -7.22
N SER A 141 -19.09 -1.11 -6.83
CA SER A 141 -20.36 -1.00 -6.09
C SER A 141 -20.23 -0.25 -4.76
N GLU A 142 -19.09 -0.37 -4.08
CA GLU A 142 -18.81 0.38 -2.84
C GLU A 142 -18.56 1.86 -3.12
N VAL A 143 -17.84 2.16 -4.20
CA VAL A 143 -17.60 3.53 -4.67
C VAL A 143 -18.90 4.21 -5.09
N GLU A 144 -19.73 3.51 -5.87
CA GLU A 144 -21.04 3.99 -6.32
C GLU A 144 -21.97 4.27 -5.14
N SER A 145 -22.01 3.36 -4.16
CA SER A 145 -22.77 3.52 -2.91
C SER A 145 -22.34 4.77 -2.13
N GLU A 146 -21.03 5.01 -2.03
CA GLU A 146 -20.49 6.24 -1.47
C GLU A 146 -20.94 7.48 -2.25
N LEU A 147 -20.80 7.46 -3.58
CA LEU A 147 -21.19 8.58 -4.44
C LEU A 147 -22.65 8.97 -4.22
N ARG A 148 -23.56 7.98 -4.19
CA ARG A 148 -24.99 8.20 -3.92
C ARG A 148 -25.22 8.82 -2.53
N THR A 149 -24.54 8.29 -1.52
CA THR A 149 -24.68 8.73 -0.13
C THR A 149 -24.18 10.17 0.06
N VAL A 150 -23.02 10.51 -0.51
CA VAL A 150 -22.39 11.83 -0.33
C VAL A 150 -23.03 12.90 -1.21
N THR A 151 -23.44 12.56 -2.44
CA THR A 151 -24.00 13.53 -3.39
C THR A 151 -25.39 14.00 -2.97
N GLN A 152 -26.16 13.18 -2.24
CA GLN A 152 -27.53 13.49 -1.78
C GLN A 152 -28.48 13.95 -2.90
N GLN A 153 -28.17 13.61 -4.14
CA GLN A 153 -28.93 13.87 -5.36
C GLN A 153 -28.74 12.66 -6.29
N PRO A 154 -29.63 12.45 -7.28
CA PRO A 154 -29.40 11.47 -8.33
C PRO A 154 -28.02 11.65 -8.95
N LEU A 155 -27.30 10.54 -9.12
CA LEU A 155 -26.02 10.56 -9.82
C LEU A 155 -26.27 10.87 -11.30
N SER A 156 -25.34 11.58 -11.91
CA SER A 156 -25.34 11.86 -13.33
C SER A 156 -23.97 12.33 -13.74
N CYS A 157 -23.68 12.32 -15.03
CA CYS A 157 -22.50 12.99 -15.58
C CYS A 157 -22.28 14.40 -15.01
N GLN A 158 -23.35 15.20 -14.86
CA GLN A 158 -23.23 16.59 -14.40
C GLN A 158 -22.95 16.73 -12.90
N THR A 159 -23.51 15.85 -12.06
CA THR A 159 -23.18 15.85 -10.63
C THR A 159 -21.75 15.37 -10.41
N LEU A 160 -21.35 14.35 -11.17
CA LEU A 160 -19.99 13.82 -11.17
C LEU A 160 -18.98 14.74 -11.81
N ILE A 161 -19.33 15.70 -12.67
CA ILE A 161 -18.38 16.76 -13.10
C ILE A 161 -18.12 17.73 -11.93
N LYS A 162 -19.17 18.15 -11.23
CA LYS A 162 -19.09 19.17 -10.16
C LYS A 162 -18.39 18.68 -8.88
N GLY A 163 -18.45 17.38 -8.57
CA GLY A 163 -17.91 16.80 -7.32
C GLY A 163 -16.39 16.58 -7.25
N GLU A 164 -15.56 17.52 -7.73
CA GLU A 164 -14.13 17.26 -8.03
C GLU A 164 -13.32 16.78 -6.83
N ALA A 165 -13.57 17.38 -5.66
CA ALA A 165 -12.91 16.99 -4.43
C ALA A 165 -13.20 15.53 -4.05
N LEU A 166 -14.47 15.10 -4.15
CA LEU A 166 -14.90 13.73 -3.85
C LEU A 166 -14.25 12.74 -4.82
N ARG A 167 -14.22 13.04 -6.13
CA ARG A 167 -13.57 12.17 -7.12
C ARG A 167 -12.07 12.00 -6.84
N LYS A 168 -11.37 13.10 -6.53
CA LYS A 168 -9.93 13.06 -6.22
C LYS A 168 -9.64 12.24 -4.97
N ASP A 169 -10.49 12.34 -3.97
CA ASP A 169 -10.41 11.62 -2.72
C ASP A 169 -10.67 10.11 -2.90
N ILE A 170 -11.72 9.74 -3.65
CA ILE A 170 -12.00 8.35 -4.06
C ILE A 170 -10.80 7.78 -4.85
N ALA A 171 -10.33 8.50 -5.87
CA ALA A 171 -9.23 8.06 -6.71
C ALA A 171 -7.94 7.83 -5.89
N GLN A 172 -7.69 8.66 -4.88
CA GLN A 172 -6.55 8.47 -4.00
C GLN A 172 -6.70 7.24 -3.12
N ARG A 173 -7.89 6.99 -2.56
CA ARG A 173 -8.15 5.78 -1.76
C ARG A 173 -7.96 4.50 -2.57
N LEU A 174 -8.42 4.46 -3.82
CA LEU A 174 -8.26 3.31 -4.70
C LEU A 174 -6.78 3.04 -4.99
N ARG A 175 -6.00 4.09 -5.32
CA ARG A 175 -4.54 3.97 -5.48
C ARG A 175 -3.84 3.49 -4.20
N ASP A 176 -4.23 4.02 -3.05
CA ASP A 176 -3.64 3.61 -1.76
C ASP A 176 -3.91 2.12 -1.49
N GLN A 177 -5.11 1.64 -1.81
CA GLN A 177 -5.53 0.26 -1.65
C GLN A 177 -4.75 -0.69 -2.57
N GLU A 178 -4.50 -0.29 -3.82
CA GLU A 178 -3.68 -1.07 -4.75
C GLU A 178 -2.23 -1.17 -4.29
N VAL A 179 -1.63 -0.06 -3.87
CA VAL A 179 -0.25 -0.09 -3.35
C VAL A 179 -0.15 -1.01 -2.13
N GLN A 180 -1.15 -1.00 -1.25
CA GLN A 180 -1.22 -1.92 -0.11
C GLN A 180 -1.33 -3.38 -0.59
N MET A 181 -2.20 -3.66 -1.54
CA MET A 181 -2.38 -4.99 -2.14
C MET A 181 -1.09 -5.50 -2.81
N HIS A 182 -0.40 -4.63 -3.57
CA HIS A 182 0.89 -4.94 -4.18
C HIS A 182 1.97 -5.22 -3.14
N THR A 183 1.99 -4.43 -2.06
CA THR A 183 2.94 -4.63 -0.96
C THR A 183 2.68 -5.97 -0.26
N ARG A 184 1.40 -6.30 -0.03
CA ARG A 184 0.96 -7.49 0.69
C ARG A 184 1.22 -8.79 -0.06
N TYR A 185 0.93 -8.82 -1.35
CA TYR A 185 0.92 -10.06 -2.14
C TYR A 185 2.02 -10.09 -3.22
N ASN A 186 2.78 -9.01 -3.38
CA ASN A 186 3.75 -8.83 -4.46
C ASN A 186 3.19 -9.11 -5.86
N ILE A 187 1.92 -8.74 -6.08
CA ILE A 187 1.19 -8.86 -7.34
C ILE A 187 0.69 -7.49 -7.75
N THR A 188 0.68 -7.18 -9.05
CA THR A 188 0.16 -5.90 -9.54
C THR A 188 -1.32 -5.97 -9.90
N ALA A 189 -2.01 -4.84 -9.84
CA ALA A 189 -3.39 -4.67 -10.27
C ALA A 189 -3.55 -5.04 -11.75
N GLU A 190 -2.58 -4.70 -12.60
CA GLU A 190 -2.60 -5.08 -14.01
C GLU A 190 -2.58 -6.60 -14.21
N ARG A 191 -1.84 -7.34 -13.37
CA ARG A 191 -1.85 -8.81 -13.40
C ARG A 191 -3.15 -9.38 -12.81
N LEU A 192 -3.66 -8.78 -11.74
CA LEU A 192 -4.84 -9.26 -11.02
C LEU A 192 -6.16 -9.02 -11.78
N TYR A 193 -6.25 -7.88 -12.48
CA TYR A 193 -7.42 -7.42 -13.25
C TYR A 193 -7.27 -7.61 -14.76
N GLY A 194 -6.12 -8.12 -15.21
CA GLY A 194 -5.80 -8.34 -16.61
C GLY A 194 -6.65 -9.43 -17.29
N ASP A 195 -6.45 -9.58 -18.60
CA ASP A 195 -7.03 -10.67 -19.36
C ASP A 195 -6.35 -12.00 -18.99
N TYR A 196 -6.92 -12.68 -18.00
CA TYR A 196 -6.39 -13.96 -17.51
C TYR A 196 -6.53 -15.09 -18.54
N ILE A 197 -7.40 -14.94 -19.55
CA ILE A 197 -7.60 -15.93 -20.63
C ILE A 197 -6.46 -15.80 -21.63
N ASP A 198 -6.19 -14.59 -22.12
CA ASP A 198 -5.08 -14.31 -23.06
C ASP A 198 -3.71 -14.65 -22.44
N THR A 199 -3.54 -14.29 -21.16
CA THR A 199 -2.28 -14.56 -20.42
C THR A 199 -2.19 -15.97 -19.85
N ASN A 200 -3.28 -16.75 -19.87
CA ASN A 200 -3.41 -18.06 -19.21
C ASN A 200 -3.00 -18.04 -17.71
N ASP A 201 -3.29 -16.94 -17.01
CA ASP A 201 -2.96 -16.72 -15.60
C ASP A 201 -4.14 -17.04 -14.67
N THR A 202 -4.54 -18.32 -14.65
CA THR A 202 -5.65 -18.80 -13.83
C THR A 202 -5.38 -18.68 -12.32
N GLU A 203 -4.11 -18.62 -11.92
CA GLU A 203 -3.70 -18.42 -10.53
C GLU A 203 -4.04 -17.00 -10.07
N ALA A 204 -3.61 -15.98 -10.82
CA ALA A 204 -3.95 -14.59 -10.53
C ALA A 204 -5.46 -14.41 -10.49
N HIS A 205 -6.20 -14.96 -11.46
CA HIS A 205 -7.66 -14.88 -11.48
C HIS A 205 -8.34 -15.53 -10.25
N THR A 206 -7.83 -16.69 -9.83
CA THR A 206 -8.34 -17.38 -8.62
C THR A 206 -8.10 -16.55 -7.37
N LEU A 207 -6.90 -16.01 -7.22
CA LEU A 207 -6.55 -15.10 -6.13
C LEU A 207 -7.45 -13.86 -6.16
N ALA A 208 -7.63 -13.26 -7.34
CA ALA A 208 -8.49 -12.12 -7.58
C ALA A 208 -9.89 -12.34 -7.01
N LYS A 209 -10.53 -13.47 -7.36
CA LYS A 209 -11.84 -13.89 -6.84
C LYS A 209 -11.85 -14.02 -5.31
N ARG A 210 -10.82 -14.63 -4.72
CA ARG A 210 -10.70 -14.76 -3.26
C ARG A 210 -10.56 -13.41 -2.55
N LEU A 211 -9.86 -12.44 -3.16
CA LEU A 211 -9.59 -11.14 -2.54
C LEU A 211 -10.79 -10.18 -2.54
N ILE A 212 -11.77 -10.39 -3.43
CA ILE A 212 -12.94 -9.50 -3.61
C ILE A 212 -13.57 -9.03 -2.29
N PRO A 213 -14.02 -9.94 -1.39
CA PRO A 213 -14.75 -9.50 -0.20
C PRO A 213 -13.87 -8.66 0.73
N GLY A 214 -12.57 -8.99 0.81
CA GLY A 214 -11.57 -8.25 1.56
C GLY A 214 -11.34 -6.85 0.99
N LEU A 215 -11.24 -6.71 -0.33
CA LEU A 215 -11.04 -5.42 -1.00
C LEU A 215 -12.25 -4.49 -0.81
N GLN A 216 -13.48 -5.00 -0.85
CA GLN A 216 -14.67 -4.20 -0.57
C GLN A 216 -14.70 -3.67 0.87
N LYS A 217 -14.46 -4.56 1.85
CA LYS A 217 -14.44 -4.15 3.26
C LYS A 217 -13.29 -3.21 3.57
N THR A 218 -12.12 -3.44 2.97
CA THR A 218 -10.94 -2.55 3.03
C THR A 218 -11.30 -1.13 2.61
N TYR A 219 -11.95 -0.97 1.45
CA TYR A 219 -12.37 0.35 0.96
C TYR A 219 -13.33 1.04 1.93
N LYS A 220 -14.40 0.33 2.32
CA LYS A 220 -15.46 0.84 3.19
C LYS A 220 -14.96 1.24 4.57
N GLU A 221 -14.17 0.40 5.21
CA GLU A 221 -13.64 0.68 6.54
C GLU A 221 -12.49 1.69 6.53
N THR A 222 -11.67 1.71 5.48
CA THR A 222 -10.65 2.76 5.31
C THR A 222 -11.30 4.14 5.18
N LYS A 223 -12.42 4.26 4.47
CA LYS A 223 -13.18 5.52 4.44
C LYS A 223 -13.63 5.91 5.85
N ALA A 224 -14.30 5.00 6.56
CA ALA A 224 -14.81 5.28 7.91
C ALA A 224 -13.72 5.73 8.88
N ILE A 225 -12.57 5.05 8.90
CA ILE A 225 -11.48 5.40 9.82
C ILE A 225 -10.79 6.72 9.44
N ARG A 226 -10.74 7.08 8.15
CA ARG A 226 -10.23 8.39 7.70
C ARG A 226 -11.17 9.53 8.09
N ASP A 227 -12.48 9.32 8.00
CA ASP A 227 -13.48 10.29 8.45
C ASP A 227 -13.36 10.57 9.95
N GLU A 228 -13.05 9.54 10.76
CA GLU A 228 -12.79 9.66 12.20
C GLU A 228 -11.41 10.27 12.53
N ASN A 229 -10.45 10.18 11.60
CA ASN A 229 -9.06 10.60 11.80
C ASN A 229 -8.54 11.49 10.65
N PRO A 230 -9.15 12.66 10.38
CA PRO A 230 -8.94 13.42 9.14
C PRO A 230 -7.52 13.99 8.95
N SER A 231 -6.72 14.05 10.02
CA SER A 231 -5.33 14.52 9.98
C SER A 231 -4.30 13.40 10.08
N ALA A 232 -4.73 12.15 10.26
CA ALA A 232 -3.85 11.00 10.41
C ALA A 232 -3.73 10.24 9.09
N ILE A 233 -2.62 9.52 8.92
CA ILE A 233 -2.61 8.40 7.96
C ILE A 233 -3.37 7.26 8.64
N ALA A 234 -4.53 6.92 8.11
CA ALA A 234 -5.38 5.87 8.67
C ALA A 234 -5.92 4.96 7.56
N PHE A 235 -5.90 3.65 7.82
CA PHE A 235 -6.47 2.66 6.92
C PHE A 235 -6.80 1.35 7.64
N VAL A 236 -7.66 0.57 6.99
CA VAL A 236 -7.97 -0.80 7.33
C VAL A 236 -7.67 -1.67 6.11
N GLU A 237 -6.98 -2.77 6.30
CA GLU A 237 -6.64 -3.75 5.27
C GLU A 237 -7.19 -5.12 5.71
N PHE A 238 -8.05 -5.71 4.89
CA PHE A 238 -8.42 -7.12 5.00
C PHE A 238 -7.56 -7.94 4.05
N PHE A 239 -6.88 -8.96 4.57
CA PHE A 239 -5.96 -9.77 3.77
C PHE A 239 -6.02 -11.25 4.12
N LEU A 240 -5.68 -12.08 3.14
CA LEU A 240 -5.51 -13.53 3.31
C LEU A 240 -4.07 -13.83 3.69
N GLY A 241 -3.89 -14.52 4.82
CA GLY A 241 -2.56 -14.84 5.33
C GLY A 241 -1.74 -15.76 4.41
N GLU A 242 -2.40 -16.73 3.75
CA GLU A 242 -1.75 -17.70 2.85
C GLU A 242 -0.90 -17.06 1.74
N TYR A 243 -1.36 -15.93 1.20
CA TYR A 243 -0.71 -15.24 0.09
C TYR A 243 0.17 -14.07 0.52
N SER A 244 0.17 -13.74 1.81
CA SER A 244 0.95 -12.62 2.34
C SER A 244 2.45 -12.91 2.18
N VAL A 245 3.21 -11.93 1.69
CA VAL A 245 4.67 -11.99 1.72
C VAL A 245 5.26 -11.83 3.12
N GLU A 246 4.47 -11.28 4.05
CA GLU A 246 4.83 -11.28 5.47
C GLU A 246 4.60 -12.68 6.04
N GLU A 247 5.62 -13.24 6.68
CA GLU A 247 5.60 -14.55 7.30
C GLU A 247 4.80 -14.56 8.62
N GLY A 248 4.39 -15.75 9.07
CA GLY A 248 3.73 -15.94 10.37
C GLY A 248 2.20 -15.90 10.34
N TYR A 249 1.59 -15.70 9.16
CA TYR A 249 0.14 -15.78 8.97
C TYR A 249 -0.29 -17.18 8.48
N GLU A 250 -1.43 -17.65 8.97
CA GLU A 250 -2.06 -18.91 8.53
C GLU A 250 -2.99 -18.66 7.33
N ASP A 251 -3.50 -19.72 6.69
CA ASP A 251 -4.56 -19.61 5.67
C ASP A 251 -5.90 -19.22 6.30
N LYS A 252 -6.00 -17.94 6.64
CA LYS A 252 -7.14 -17.30 7.28
C LYS A 252 -7.23 -15.85 6.84
N TRP A 253 -8.40 -15.25 7.07
CA TRP A 253 -8.58 -13.83 6.94
C TRP A 253 -8.05 -13.06 8.14
N TYR A 254 -7.40 -11.95 7.85
CA TYR A 254 -6.91 -10.99 8.84
C TYR A 254 -7.40 -9.59 8.51
N ARG A 255 -7.60 -8.79 9.55
CA ARG A 255 -7.92 -7.35 9.46
C ARG A 255 -6.85 -6.55 10.18
N ARG A 256 -6.01 -5.84 9.41
CA ARG A 256 -5.06 -4.86 9.93
C ARG A 256 -5.72 -3.49 9.99
N GLN A 257 -5.59 -2.80 11.11
CA GLN A 257 -5.96 -1.40 11.26
C GLN A 257 -4.73 -0.62 11.66
N PHE A 258 -4.46 0.48 10.96
CA PHE A 258 -3.32 1.34 11.20
C PHE A 258 -3.76 2.80 11.33
N ILE A 259 -3.27 3.49 12.36
CA ILE A 259 -3.48 4.92 12.56
C ILE A 259 -2.14 5.55 12.94
N GLN A 260 -1.68 6.52 12.14
CA GLN A 260 -0.50 7.33 12.40
C GLN A 260 -0.90 8.82 12.44
N PRO A 261 -1.15 9.38 13.65
CA PRO A 261 -1.50 10.79 13.80
C PRO A 261 -0.37 11.75 13.43
N SER A 262 0.89 11.31 13.58
CA SER A 262 2.09 12.07 13.20
C SER A 262 3.28 11.13 13.01
N THR A 263 4.31 11.59 12.30
CA THR A 263 5.57 10.85 12.16
C THR A 263 6.14 10.47 13.53
N GLY A 264 6.54 9.21 13.70
CA GLY A 264 7.02 8.68 14.98
C GLY A 264 5.91 8.32 15.98
N ASN A 265 4.64 8.43 15.61
CA ASN A 265 3.52 8.06 16.49
C ASN A 265 2.49 7.25 15.74
N TYR A 266 2.31 5.98 16.08
CA TYR A 266 1.29 5.14 15.44
C TYR A 266 0.71 4.10 16.39
N THR A 267 -0.44 3.57 16.01
CA THR A 267 -1.01 2.32 16.52
C THR A 267 -1.38 1.41 15.36
N SER A 268 -1.14 0.12 15.54
CA SER A 268 -1.52 -0.94 14.62
C SER A 268 -2.17 -2.09 15.39
N ASN A 269 -3.17 -2.75 14.82
CA ASN A 269 -3.60 -4.06 15.31
C ASN A 269 -4.02 -4.94 14.15
N VAL A 270 -3.80 -6.24 14.30
CA VAL A 270 -4.21 -7.27 13.36
C VAL A 270 -5.13 -8.24 14.10
N TRP A 271 -6.30 -8.48 13.53
CA TRP A 271 -7.27 -9.46 14.05
C TRP A 271 -7.41 -10.60 13.06
N GLU A 272 -7.42 -11.84 13.56
CA GLU A 272 -7.97 -12.99 12.84
C GLU A 272 -9.48 -12.79 12.69
N MET A 273 -10.00 -12.98 11.48
CA MET A 273 -11.39 -12.73 11.11
C MET A 273 -12.10 -14.03 10.73
N SER A 274 -13.42 -14.06 10.88
CA SER A 274 -14.28 -15.07 10.26
C SER A 274 -14.26 -14.98 8.74
N GLU A 275 -14.65 -16.06 8.05
CA GLU A 275 -14.71 -16.12 6.57
C GLU A 275 -15.65 -15.07 5.96
N ASP A 276 -16.72 -14.70 6.66
CA ASP A 276 -17.62 -13.60 6.26
C ASP A 276 -17.06 -12.21 6.55
N LEU A 277 -15.87 -12.14 7.15
CA LEU A 277 -15.15 -10.95 7.56
C LEU A 277 -15.92 -10.05 8.55
N GLU A 278 -16.99 -10.54 9.19
CA GLU A 278 -17.84 -9.75 10.11
C GLU A 278 -17.37 -9.84 11.55
N THR A 279 -16.75 -10.96 11.94
CA THR A 279 -16.41 -11.25 13.33
C THR A 279 -14.91 -11.24 13.53
N ARG A 280 -14.44 -10.44 14.50
CA ARG A 280 -13.07 -10.50 15.02
C ARG A 280 -12.97 -11.71 15.94
N ILE A 281 -12.22 -12.73 15.53
CA ILE A 281 -12.06 -14.00 16.26
C ILE A 281 -11.03 -13.82 17.37
N LYS A 282 -9.84 -13.30 17.03
CA LYS A 282 -8.70 -13.24 17.93
C LYS A 282 -7.79 -12.07 17.58
N LEU A 283 -7.30 -11.36 18.58
CA LEU A 283 -6.24 -10.38 18.37
C LEU A 283 -4.98 -11.17 18.01
N PHE A 284 -4.47 -10.97 16.80
CA PHE A 284 -3.27 -11.64 16.33
C PHE A 284 -2.03 -10.85 16.72
N SER A 285 -2.04 -9.53 16.48
CA SER A 285 -0.97 -8.64 16.92
C SER A 285 -1.47 -7.23 17.23
N GLN A 286 -0.70 -6.50 18.03
CA GLN A 286 -0.92 -5.09 18.32
C GLN A 286 0.42 -4.37 18.52
N ASP A 287 0.53 -3.19 17.92
CA ASP A 287 1.75 -2.38 17.97
C ASP A 287 1.40 -0.94 18.32
N GLN A 288 2.30 -0.29 19.05
CA GLN A 288 2.24 1.14 19.31
C GLN A 288 3.66 1.71 19.32
N LEU A 289 3.82 2.88 18.72
CA LEU A 289 5.01 3.71 18.86
C LEU A 289 4.58 5.11 19.30
N VAL A 290 5.28 5.64 20.30
CA VAL A 290 5.16 7.03 20.73
C VAL A 290 6.54 7.66 20.75
N THR A 291 6.72 8.78 20.06
CA THR A 291 7.97 9.54 20.05
C THR A 291 7.78 10.87 20.77
N VAL A 292 8.63 11.14 21.76
CA VAL A 292 8.75 12.45 22.41
C VAL A 292 10.17 12.98 22.27
N GLN A 293 10.33 14.30 22.24
CA GLN A 293 11.65 14.93 22.25
C GLN A 293 11.97 15.45 23.66
N ARG A 294 13.11 15.04 24.19
CA ARG A 294 13.61 15.43 25.53
C ARG A 294 15.09 15.74 25.42
N ASN A 295 15.57 16.85 25.98
CA ASN A 295 17.01 17.18 26.07
C ASN A 295 17.84 17.02 24.76
N GLY A 296 17.21 17.22 23.60
CA GLY A 296 17.85 17.08 22.29
C GLY A 296 17.94 15.65 21.75
N ILE A 297 17.30 14.67 22.39
CA ILE A 297 17.15 13.29 21.91
C ILE A 297 15.69 13.00 21.55
N ASN A 298 15.49 12.08 20.61
CA ASN A 298 14.23 11.35 20.47
C ASN A 298 14.19 10.26 21.54
N VAL A 299 13.07 10.17 22.23
CA VAL A 299 12.73 9.08 23.14
C VAL A 299 11.51 8.40 22.56
N GLU A 300 11.70 7.16 22.12
CA GLU A 300 10.68 6.34 21.50
C GLU A 300 10.27 5.24 22.49
N THR A 301 8.98 5.16 22.78
CA THR A 301 8.40 4.03 23.51
C THR A 301 7.63 3.19 22.51
N ALA A 302 8.05 1.93 22.35
CA ALA A 302 7.43 0.98 21.46
C ALA A 302 6.89 -0.21 22.26
N HIS A 303 5.69 -0.66 21.91
CA HIS A 303 5.11 -1.90 22.42
C HIS A 303 4.65 -2.71 21.23
N GLY A 304 5.06 -3.97 21.17
CA GLY A 304 4.61 -4.96 20.19
C GLY A 304 4.10 -6.19 20.92
N LEU A 305 2.96 -6.69 20.49
CA LEU A 305 2.29 -7.86 21.04
C LEU A 305 1.94 -8.79 19.87
N ILE A 306 2.30 -10.06 19.96
CA ILE A 306 1.95 -11.07 18.95
C ILE A 306 1.48 -12.35 19.63
N TRP A 307 0.41 -12.95 19.10
CA TRP A 307 -0.13 -14.20 19.62
C TRP A 307 0.81 -15.37 19.31
N ASP A 308 1.14 -16.14 20.34
CA ASP A 308 1.91 -17.39 20.19
C ASP A 308 1.03 -18.59 20.52
N SER A 309 0.73 -19.37 19.48
CA SER A 309 -0.10 -20.56 19.57
C SER A 309 0.51 -21.67 20.43
N HIS A 310 1.84 -21.71 20.59
CA HIS A 310 2.50 -22.77 21.36
C HIS A 310 2.34 -22.56 22.87
N SER A 311 2.53 -21.32 23.33
CA SER A 311 2.36 -20.97 24.75
C SER A 311 0.92 -20.64 25.13
N SER A 312 0.02 -20.50 24.15
CA SER A 312 -1.34 -20.00 24.35
C SER A 312 -1.36 -18.64 25.08
N ASN A 313 -0.35 -17.82 24.81
CA ASN A 313 -0.14 -16.52 25.40
C ASN A 313 0.40 -15.54 24.35
N TYR A 314 0.49 -14.25 24.68
CA TYR A 314 1.15 -13.30 23.78
C TYR A 314 2.63 -13.17 24.11
N GLN A 315 3.45 -13.09 23.07
CA GLN A 315 4.82 -12.57 23.16
C GLN A 315 4.75 -11.05 23.06
N CYS A 316 5.25 -10.38 24.08
CA CYS A 316 5.34 -8.93 24.16
C CYS A 316 6.79 -8.50 24.05
N ALA A 317 7.06 -7.52 23.20
CA ALA A 317 8.29 -6.75 23.18
C ALA A 317 7.95 -5.29 23.57
N SER A 318 8.48 -4.83 24.70
CA SER A 318 8.36 -3.44 25.13
C SER A 318 9.72 -2.79 25.09
N ALA A 319 9.82 -1.62 24.46
CA ALA A 319 11.11 -1.00 24.19
C ALA A 319 11.14 0.51 24.45
N GLU A 320 12.29 0.97 24.91
CA GLU A 320 12.67 2.38 25.02
C GLU A 320 13.89 2.61 24.13
N ALA A 321 13.72 3.38 23.06
CA ALA A 321 14.81 3.82 22.22
C ALA A 321 15.16 5.29 22.49
N LEU A 322 16.44 5.55 22.73
CA LEU A 322 17.01 6.87 22.93
C LEU A 322 17.90 7.16 21.72
N GLU A 323 17.60 8.21 20.96
CA GLU A 323 18.35 8.52 19.73
C GLU A 323 18.72 10.00 19.62
N SER A 324 19.99 10.26 19.29
CA SER A 324 20.45 11.60 18.94
C SER A 324 20.03 12.00 17.53
N LEU A 325 19.55 13.22 17.36
CA LEU A 325 19.03 13.71 16.06
C LEU A 325 20.10 14.38 15.17
N ASP A 326 21.37 14.04 15.39
CA ASP A 326 22.47 14.70 14.69
C ASP A 326 22.65 14.15 13.26
N LYS A 327 23.08 15.06 12.36
CA LYS A 327 23.48 14.73 10.99
C LYS A 327 24.94 15.20 10.80
N PRO A 328 25.80 14.43 10.13
CA PRO A 328 25.50 13.23 9.36
C PRO A 328 25.41 11.93 10.18
N TYR A 329 25.73 11.94 11.49
CA TYR A 329 25.74 10.73 12.32
C TYR A 329 24.75 10.83 13.48
N SER A 330 23.91 9.81 13.61
CA SER A 330 23.06 9.57 14.78
C SER A 330 23.58 8.37 15.55
N TYR A 331 23.47 8.48 16.87
CA TYR A 331 23.78 7.49 17.88
C TYR A 331 22.52 7.24 18.70
N GLY A 332 22.12 5.99 18.82
CA GLY A 332 21.01 5.58 19.66
C GLY A 332 21.26 4.27 20.38
N ILE A 333 20.40 4.00 21.36
CA ILE A 333 20.34 2.75 22.10
C ILE A 333 18.87 2.37 22.25
N ASN A 334 18.53 1.13 21.98
CA ASN A 334 17.21 0.57 22.19
C ASN A 334 17.28 -0.48 23.29
N ASN A 335 16.47 -0.30 24.32
CA ASN A 335 16.36 -1.20 25.46
C ASN A 335 15.06 -1.97 25.29
N THR A 336 15.12 -3.28 25.06
CA THR A 336 13.93 -4.11 24.85
C THR A 336 13.79 -5.13 25.96
N VAL A 337 12.58 -5.25 26.52
CA VAL A 337 12.19 -6.35 27.40
C VAL A 337 11.19 -7.25 26.68
N TYR A 338 11.42 -8.55 26.78
CA TYR A 338 10.54 -9.58 26.23
C TYR A 338 9.79 -10.29 27.35
N LEU A 339 8.46 -10.35 27.23
CA LEU A 339 7.57 -10.93 28.23
C LEU A 339 6.55 -11.86 27.57
N SER A 340 6.16 -12.92 28.25
CA SER A 340 4.96 -13.69 27.92
C SER A 340 3.80 -13.16 28.75
N VAL A 341 2.77 -12.61 28.11
CA VAL A 341 1.69 -11.86 28.78
C VAL A 341 0.32 -12.21 28.21
N GLU A 342 -0.71 -12.10 29.04
CA GLU A 342 -2.09 -12.48 28.68
C GLU A 342 -2.78 -11.42 27.81
N ASP A 343 -2.37 -10.15 27.92
CA ASP A 343 -3.02 -9.05 27.22
C ASP A 343 -2.13 -7.83 26.97
N TRP A 344 -2.67 -6.91 26.15
CA TRP A 344 -2.03 -5.67 25.75
C TRP A 344 -1.73 -4.71 26.90
N ASN A 345 -2.56 -4.65 27.93
CA ASN A 345 -2.33 -3.73 29.06
C ASN A 345 -1.16 -4.21 29.91
N THR A 346 -1.03 -5.53 30.12
CA THR A 346 0.16 -6.10 30.75
C THR A 346 1.41 -5.84 29.91
N CYS A 347 1.33 -5.94 28.58
CA CYS A 347 2.46 -5.61 27.70
C CYS A 347 2.92 -4.16 27.81
N LYS A 348 1.99 -3.19 27.83
CA LYS A 348 2.33 -1.77 28.00
C LYS A 348 2.85 -1.42 29.40
N ALA A 349 2.45 -2.19 30.41
CA ALA A 349 2.91 -2.03 31.78
C ALA A 349 4.24 -2.76 32.05
N ALA A 350 4.94 -3.22 31.01
CA ALA A 350 6.21 -3.90 31.12
C ALA A 350 7.20 -3.08 31.95
N ASP A 351 7.80 -3.75 32.92
CA ASP A 351 8.76 -3.18 33.85
C ASP A 351 10.16 -3.68 33.48
N TYR A 352 11.08 -2.75 33.18
CA TYR A 352 12.47 -3.05 32.85
C TYR A 352 13.22 -3.70 34.02
N GLU A 353 12.73 -3.59 35.25
CA GLU A 353 13.32 -4.27 36.42
C GLU A 353 12.94 -5.76 36.49
N GLN A 354 11.86 -6.19 35.84
CA GLN A 354 11.31 -7.55 35.97
C GLN A 354 11.75 -8.52 34.87
N GLY A 355 12.31 -8.02 33.76
CA GLY A 355 12.73 -8.84 32.63
C GLY A 355 14.21 -8.72 32.29
N SER A 356 14.72 -9.69 31.52
CA SER A 356 16.05 -9.58 30.92
C SER A 356 16.01 -8.52 29.83
N VAL A 357 16.68 -7.39 30.05
CA VAL A 357 16.77 -6.33 29.05
C VAL A 357 17.82 -6.70 28.01
N GLU A 358 17.42 -6.68 26.75
CA GLU A 358 18.32 -6.70 25.61
C GLU A 358 18.63 -5.25 25.20
N GLN A 359 19.91 -4.89 25.13
CA GLN A 359 20.32 -3.56 24.67
C GLN A 359 20.89 -3.64 23.26
N THR A 360 20.33 -2.86 22.35
CA THR A 360 20.83 -2.74 20.98
C THR A 360 21.37 -1.34 20.76
N VAL A 361 22.66 -1.21 20.47
CA VAL A 361 23.26 0.06 20.04
C VAL A 361 22.94 0.28 18.57
N LEU A 362 22.38 1.45 18.23
CA LEU A 362 22.02 1.86 16.89
C LEU A 362 22.94 2.98 16.43
N LEU A 363 23.52 2.82 15.25
CA LEU A 363 24.22 3.89 14.55
C LEU A 363 23.50 4.17 13.24
N LYS A 364 23.31 5.44 12.89
CA LYS A 364 22.75 5.84 11.60
C LYS A 364 23.62 6.89 10.92
N THR A 365 23.69 6.83 9.61
CA THR A 365 24.39 7.79 8.76
C THR A 365 23.42 8.38 7.75
N PHE A 366 23.35 9.71 7.73
CA PHE A 366 22.52 10.48 6.82
C PHE A 366 23.39 11.25 5.83
N SER A 367 22.95 11.30 4.57
CA SER A 367 23.60 12.11 3.53
C SER A 367 22.55 12.71 2.59
N GLY A 368 22.96 13.48 1.59
CA GLY A 368 22.05 14.13 0.64
C GLY A 368 21.43 15.42 1.17
N GLN A 369 20.66 16.10 0.31
CA GLN A 369 20.11 17.43 0.62
C GLN A 369 18.93 17.37 1.58
N GLN A 370 18.20 16.26 1.61
CA GLN A 370 17.08 16.06 2.53
C GLN A 370 17.53 15.30 3.80
N GLY A 371 18.78 14.85 3.82
CA GLY A 371 19.38 14.08 4.90
C GLY A 371 18.73 12.71 4.99
N GLU A 372 18.73 12.04 3.85
CA GLU A 372 18.29 10.69 3.59
C GLU A 372 19.14 9.69 4.40
N LEU A 373 18.49 8.68 4.99
CA LEU A 373 19.19 7.60 5.69
C LEU A 373 19.96 6.77 4.65
N THR A 374 21.26 6.60 4.85
CA THR A 374 22.13 5.86 3.94
C THR A 374 22.69 4.60 4.54
N ASN A 375 23.09 4.62 5.81
CA ASN A 375 23.52 3.42 6.51
C ASN A 375 22.90 3.38 7.90
N TYR A 376 22.61 2.19 8.39
CA TYR A 376 22.40 1.97 9.81
C TYR A 376 22.93 0.60 10.24
N SER A 377 23.24 0.46 11.52
CA SER A 377 23.72 -0.80 12.08
C SER A 377 23.13 -1.03 13.46
N HIS A 378 22.78 -2.28 13.75
CA HIS A 378 22.30 -2.73 15.05
C HIS A 378 23.34 -3.64 15.68
N HIS A 379 23.63 -3.41 16.96
CA HIS A 379 24.64 -4.13 17.74
C HIS A 379 24.01 -4.57 19.05
N THR A 380 23.57 -5.82 19.08
CA THR A 380 22.73 -6.38 20.15
C THR A 380 23.58 -7.01 21.24
N TYR A 381 23.25 -6.68 22.49
CA TYR A 381 23.84 -7.24 23.69
C TYR A 381 22.74 -7.86 24.52
N ASN A 382 22.79 -9.18 24.67
CA ASN A 382 21.87 -9.92 25.53
C ASN A 382 22.45 -10.08 26.94
N SER A 383 21.77 -10.87 27.78
CA SER A 383 22.18 -11.13 29.16
C SER A 383 23.55 -11.78 29.32
N ALA A 384 24.13 -12.36 28.27
CA ALA A 384 25.46 -12.96 28.29
C ALA A 384 26.59 -11.99 27.90
N THR A 385 26.29 -10.93 27.14
CA THR A 385 27.33 -10.09 26.51
C THR A 385 27.37 -8.63 26.98
N SER A 386 26.41 -8.19 27.81
CA SER A 386 26.28 -6.85 28.47
C SER A 386 26.86 -5.66 27.71
N SER A 387 25.99 -4.70 27.38
CA SER A 387 26.47 -3.48 26.73
C SER A 387 27.19 -2.55 27.71
N GLY A 388 27.07 -2.68 29.03
CA GLY A 388 27.66 -1.73 29.97
C GLY A 388 27.05 -0.32 29.91
N LEU A 389 25.94 -0.15 29.17
CA LEU A 389 25.14 1.07 29.04
C LEU A 389 23.76 0.90 29.69
N GLU A 390 23.58 -0.10 30.54
CA GLU A 390 22.31 -0.41 31.21
C GLU A 390 21.87 0.74 32.14
N TYR A 391 22.82 1.55 32.61
CA TYR A 391 22.55 2.73 33.44
C TYR A 391 21.80 3.86 32.71
N LEU A 392 21.65 3.79 31.37
CA LEU A 392 20.90 4.77 30.59
C LEU A 392 19.38 4.50 30.57
N ILE A 393 18.96 3.30 30.97
CA ILE A 393 17.54 2.89 30.95
C ILE A 393 16.75 3.80 31.89
N GLY A 394 15.71 4.45 31.37
CA GLY A 394 14.85 5.33 32.16
C GLY A 394 15.52 6.61 32.68
N ASP A 395 16.71 6.98 32.20
CA ASP A 395 17.35 8.24 32.60
C ASP A 395 16.63 9.45 31.96
N GLU A 396 15.74 10.06 32.75
CA GLU A 396 15.01 11.25 32.34
C GLU A 396 15.89 12.50 32.21
N SER A 397 17.05 12.51 32.86
CA SER A 397 17.99 13.64 32.86
C SER A 397 18.96 13.62 31.67
N LEU A 398 19.08 12.47 31.01
CA LEU A 398 20.04 12.23 29.92
C LEU A 398 19.97 13.33 28.85
N THR A 399 21.13 13.90 28.52
CA THR A 399 21.28 14.85 27.42
C THR A 399 21.82 14.17 26.16
N LYS A 400 21.58 14.80 25.01
CA LYS A 400 22.16 14.37 23.73
C LYS A 400 23.68 14.16 23.79
N ALA A 401 24.41 15.06 24.46
CA ALA A 401 25.87 14.98 24.52
C ALA A 401 26.35 13.76 25.33
N GLU A 402 25.66 13.44 26.43
CA GLU A 402 25.95 12.27 27.26
C GLU A 402 25.64 10.97 26.54
N LEU A 403 24.50 10.89 25.85
CA LEU A 403 24.13 9.72 25.03
C LEU A 403 25.21 9.43 23.97
N ILE A 404 25.61 10.45 23.21
CA ILE A 404 26.63 10.32 22.17
C ILE A 404 27.97 9.91 22.78
N ALA A 405 28.37 10.51 23.89
CA ALA A 405 29.62 10.18 24.56
C ALA A 405 29.63 8.72 25.03
N ALA A 406 28.53 8.27 25.64
CA ALA A 406 28.36 6.90 26.12
C ALA A 406 28.45 5.87 24.98
N ILE A 407 27.71 6.08 23.89
CA ILE A 407 27.72 5.15 22.74
C ILE A 407 29.10 5.12 22.06
N LYS A 408 29.77 6.27 21.92
CA LYS A 408 31.11 6.33 21.32
C LYS A 408 32.17 5.53 22.08
N THR A 409 31.98 5.25 23.37
CA THR A 409 32.90 4.36 24.12
C THR A 409 32.96 2.95 23.55
N LYS A 410 31.95 2.53 22.77
CA LYS A 410 31.93 1.22 22.10
C LYS A 410 32.84 1.12 20.90
N GLY A 411 33.26 2.25 20.33
CA GLY A 411 34.16 2.25 19.17
C GLY A 411 33.56 1.59 17.92
N ILE A 412 32.24 1.42 17.87
CA ILE A 412 31.55 0.78 16.74
C ILE A 412 31.67 1.67 15.50
N SER A 413 32.06 1.07 14.38
CA SER A 413 32.18 1.75 13.09
C SER A 413 30.82 2.01 12.44
N HIS A 414 30.70 3.15 11.74
CA HIS A 414 29.59 3.43 10.83
C HIS A 414 29.77 2.81 9.43
N ASP A 415 30.93 2.19 9.17
CA ASP A 415 31.22 1.56 7.89
C ASP A 415 30.30 0.36 7.68
N PHE A 416 29.64 0.34 6.52
CA PHE A 416 28.78 -0.76 6.11
C PHE A 416 29.57 -2.06 6.02
N TYR A 417 30.82 -2.06 5.54
CA TYR A 417 31.61 -3.27 5.34
C TYR A 417 32.42 -3.74 6.55
N ASP A 418 32.28 -3.08 7.70
CA ASP A 418 32.93 -3.55 8.91
C ASP A 418 32.27 -4.84 9.40
N GLU A 419 33.09 -5.85 9.74
CA GLU A 419 32.64 -7.16 10.24
C GLU A 419 33.04 -7.38 11.71
N SER A 420 33.56 -6.34 12.36
CA SER A 420 33.96 -6.42 13.78
C SER A 420 32.73 -6.69 14.67
N ASP A 421 32.89 -7.60 15.63
CA ASP A 421 31.82 -8.05 16.52
C ASP A 421 31.49 -7.09 17.68
N TYR A 422 32.45 -6.30 18.14
CA TYR A 422 32.32 -5.38 19.28
C TYR A 422 31.80 -6.02 20.59
N GLY A 423 31.98 -7.34 20.75
CA GLY A 423 31.47 -8.07 21.90
C GLY A 423 29.94 -8.23 21.91
N THR A 424 29.28 -8.06 20.77
CA THR A 424 27.83 -8.25 20.63
C THR A 424 27.47 -9.74 20.56
N SER A 425 26.24 -10.06 20.96
CA SER A 425 25.65 -11.37 20.70
C SER A 425 25.24 -11.52 19.23
N TYR A 426 24.77 -10.42 18.62
CA TYR A 426 24.39 -10.36 17.21
C TYR A 426 24.57 -8.93 16.69
N TRP A 427 24.83 -8.80 15.40
CA TRP A 427 24.85 -7.52 14.71
C TRP A 427 24.39 -7.68 13.28
N PHE A 428 23.82 -6.61 12.72
CA PHE A 428 23.60 -6.48 11.29
C PHE A 428 23.85 -5.04 10.85
N ARG A 429 24.20 -4.88 9.57
CA ARG A 429 24.44 -3.58 8.93
C ARG A 429 23.60 -3.48 7.68
N THR A 430 23.04 -2.30 7.45
CA THR A 430 22.17 -2.04 6.32
C THR A 430 22.59 -0.76 5.60
N ARG A 431 22.66 -0.84 4.27
CA ARG A 431 22.87 0.28 3.37
C ARG A 431 21.61 0.52 2.54
N ASN A 432 21.18 1.77 2.48
CA ASN A 432 20.06 2.26 1.70
C ASN A 432 20.58 3.08 0.52
N GLN A 433 20.07 2.79 -0.67
CA GLN A 433 20.29 3.56 -1.88
C GLN A 433 18.92 4.00 -2.42
N TRP A 434 18.76 5.30 -2.64
CA TRP A 434 17.49 5.87 -3.11
C TRP A 434 17.58 6.19 -4.59
N GLY A 435 16.53 5.85 -5.35
CA GLY A 435 16.50 5.93 -6.80
C GLY A 435 15.12 6.31 -7.34
N SER A 436 14.96 6.20 -8.66
CA SER A 436 13.65 6.35 -9.32
C SER A 436 13.03 4.99 -9.67
N ASP A 437 13.87 4.02 -10.04
CA ASP A 437 13.47 2.65 -10.34
C ASP A 437 14.68 1.71 -10.18
N PRO A 438 14.76 0.90 -9.11
CA PRO A 438 13.88 0.88 -7.93
C PRO A 438 13.92 2.22 -7.16
N THR A 439 12.87 2.50 -6.38
CA THR A 439 12.80 3.69 -5.51
C THR A 439 13.75 3.55 -4.32
N GLN A 440 14.00 2.33 -3.85
CA GLN A 440 14.93 2.03 -2.79
C GLN A 440 15.59 0.65 -3.00
N VAL A 441 16.91 0.59 -2.81
CA VAL A 441 17.66 -0.66 -2.66
C VAL A 441 18.20 -0.71 -1.23
N VAL A 442 17.85 -1.78 -0.52
CA VAL A 442 18.27 -2.05 0.86
C VAL A 442 19.18 -3.27 0.84
N THR A 443 20.47 -3.09 1.10
CA THR A 443 21.44 -4.18 1.22
C THR A 443 21.77 -4.38 2.69
N THR A 444 21.61 -5.60 3.20
CA THR A 444 21.91 -5.95 4.59
C THR A 444 22.89 -7.12 4.63
N HIS A 445 23.81 -7.09 5.60
CA HIS A 445 24.56 -8.28 6.00
C HIS A 445 24.67 -8.37 7.52
N ASP A 446 24.92 -9.57 8.02
CA ASP A 446 24.92 -9.86 9.44
C ASP A 446 26.13 -10.67 9.92
N LYS A 447 26.18 -10.84 11.24
CA LYS A 447 27.20 -11.60 11.96
C LYS A 447 27.37 -13.04 11.47
N ASP A 448 26.33 -13.65 10.93
CA ASP A 448 26.31 -15.04 10.50
C ASP A 448 26.73 -15.21 9.03
N GLY A 449 27.09 -14.11 8.36
CA GLY A 449 27.53 -14.10 6.96
C GLY A 449 26.37 -14.12 5.96
N ASN A 450 25.13 -13.87 6.42
CA ASN A 450 23.99 -13.78 5.52
C ASN A 450 23.97 -12.42 4.84
N TRP A 451 23.76 -12.41 3.52
CA TRP A 451 23.57 -11.20 2.74
C TRP A 451 22.17 -11.19 2.12
N GLN A 452 21.51 -10.03 2.20
CA GLN A 452 20.22 -9.79 1.60
C GLN A 452 20.22 -8.46 0.84
N GLN A 453 19.56 -8.40 -0.32
CA GLN A 453 19.27 -7.16 -1.02
C GLN A 453 17.80 -7.10 -1.45
N SER A 454 17.07 -6.11 -0.92
CA SER A 454 15.67 -5.84 -1.27
C SER A 454 15.59 -4.62 -2.19
N HIS A 455 14.86 -4.76 -3.30
CA HIS A 455 14.56 -3.70 -4.27
C HIS A 455 13.07 -3.37 -4.13
N TYR A 456 12.74 -2.11 -3.86
CA TYR A 456 11.37 -1.63 -3.71
C TYR A 456 11.00 -0.73 -4.89
N PHE A 457 9.82 -0.93 -5.44
CA PHE A 457 9.34 -0.21 -6.62
C PHE A 457 8.22 0.77 -6.26
N ALA A 458 8.04 1.80 -7.09
CA ALA A 458 7.04 2.85 -6.84
C ALA A 458 5.60 2.31 -6.80
N ASN A 459 5.34 1.19 -7.48
CA ASN A 459 4.05 0.52 -7.47
C ASN A 459 3.81 -0.35 -6.23
N GLY A 460 4.74 -0.45 -5.27
CA GLY A 460 4.59 -1.29 -4.06
C GLY A 460 5.10 -2.72 -4.20
N THR A 461 5.45 -3.18 -5.40
CA THR A 461 6.12 -4.48 -5.57
C THR A 461 7.56 -4.43 -5.07
N HIS A 462 8.13 -5.62 -4.83
CA HIS A 462 9.50 -5.75 -4.37
C HIS A 462 10.18 -7.02 -4.92
N LYS A 463 11.51 -6.99 -4.92
CA LYS A 463 12.36 -8.12 -5.27
C LYS A 463 13.40 -8.34 -4.18
N LYS A 464 13.55 -9.59 -3.72
CA LYS A 464 14.51 -9.97 -2.69
C LYS A 464 15.59 -10.87 -3.29
N LEU A 465 16.85 -10.54 -3.02
CA LEU A 465 18.03 -11.35 -3.35
C LEU A 465 18.73 -11.78 -2.05
N CYS A 466 19.26 -12.99 -2.03
CA CYS A 466 19.96 -13.60 -0.89
C CYS A 466 21.29 -14.22 -1.33
N GLY A 467 22.28 -14.26 -0.44
CA GLY A 467 23.60 -14.81 -0.73
C GLY A 467 24.49 -14.85 0.51
N GLN A 468 25.78 -15.11 0.30
CA GLN A 468 26.82 -15.15 1.35
C GLN A 468 27.83 -13.99 1.21
N SER A 469 27.64 -13.16 0.19
CA SER A 469 28.39 -11.94 -0.12
C SER A 469 27.59 -11.11 -1.11
N GLU A 470 27.92 -9.82 -1.24
CA GLU A 470 27.27 -8.90 -2.17
C GLU A 470 27.34 -9.39 -3.64
N GLU A 471 28.44 -10.04 -4.02
CA GLU A 471 28.66 -10.54 -5.39
C GLU A 471 27.93 -11.85 -5.69
N THR A 472 27.46 -12.56 -4.66
CA THR A 472 26.81 -13.88 -4.79
C THR A 472 25.28 -13.83 -4.69
N LEU A 473 24.70 -12.62 -4.66
CA LEU A 473 23.27 -12.43 -4.51
C LEU A 473 22.48 -13.03 -5.69
N VAL A 474 21.54 -13.92 -5.37
CA VAL A 474 20.58 -14.55 -6.29
C VAL A 474 19.17 -14.39 -5.75
N PRO A 475 18.10 -14.57 -6.54
CA PRO A 475 16.74 -14.59 -5.98
C PRO A 475 16.66 -15.53 -4.77
N CYS A 476 16.11 -15.04 -3.66
CA CYS A 476 15.92 -15.88 -2.47
C CYS A 476 14.99 -17.05 -2.82
N GLU A 477 15.29 -18.23 -2.28
CA GLU A 477 14.42 -19.40 -2.34
C GLU A 477 13.20 -19.27 -1.42
#